data_AF-A0A662S7R5-F1
#
_entry.id   AF-A0A662S7R5-F1
#
_cell.length_a   1.000
_cell.length_b   1.000
_cell.length_c   1.000
_cell.angle_alpha   90.00
_cell.angle_beta   90.00
_cell.angle_gamma   90.00
#
_symmetry.space_group_name_H-M   'P 1'
#
loop_
_entity.id
_entity.type
_entity.pdbx_description
1 polymer ?
#
loop_
_entity_poly.entity_id
_entity_poly.type
_entity_poly.pdbx_seq_one_letter_code
_entity_poly.pdbx_strand_id
1 'polypeptide(L)'
;MNEAELEELRRRAEGALSKPARYGPDVDVTQFSVPPSPASYEEILRASSHLLASVGVDLSGRGSAGTYLQVDEEAVEIEVRTSGLRVLNLQQALEEGIVDDYFWRAVPVTPTSTPRLRSSSVEGRATW
;
A
#
# COMPACT_ATOMS: atom_id res chain seq x y z
N MET A 1 7.41 10.55 12.64
CA MET A 1 8.81 10.23 12.30
C MET A 1 9.56 11.53 12.04
N ASN A 2 10.83 11.65 12.42
CA ASN A 2 11.59 12.90 12.19
C ASN A 2 12.26 12.94 10.80
N GLU A 3 12.70 14.12 10.38
CA GLU A 3 13.29 14.35 9.05
C GLU A 3 14.60 13.56 8.83
N ALA A 4 15.42 13.38 9.86
CA ALA A 4 16.66 12.63 9.78
C ALA A 4 16.44 11.13 9.60
N GLU A 5 15.42 10.57 10.25
CA GLU A 5 15.00 9.18 10.08
C GLU A 5 14.49 8.92 8.67
N LEU A 6 13.67 9.83 8.14
CA LEU A 6 13.14 9.74 6.78
C LEU A 6 14.26 9.80 5.75
N GLU A 7 15.25 10.67 5.95
CA GLU A 7 16.40 10.79 5.06
C GLU A 7 17.30 9.55 5.09
N GLU A 8 17.49 8.95 6.26
CA GLU A 8 18.22 7.68 6.36
C GLU A 8 17.49 6.54 5.64
N LEU A 9 16.15 6.49 5.71
CA LEU A 9 15.36 5.53 4.95
C LEU A 9 15.51 5.76 3.44
N ARG A 10 15.49 7.01 2.96
CA ARG A 10 15.71 7.33 1.54
C ARG A 10 17.07 6.87 1.07
N ARG A 11 18.13 7.22 1.81
CA ARG A 11 19.51 6.81 1.48
C ARG A 11 19.65 5.30 1.34
N ARG A 12 19.02 4.54 2.24
CA ARG A 12 19.02 3.07 2.19
C ARG A 12 18.25 2.54 0.97
N ALA A 13 17.10 3.13 0.67
CA ALA A 13 16.28 2.75 -0.49
C ALA A 13 17.03 2.98 -1.81
N GLU A 14 17.72 4.12 -1.94
CA GLU A 14 18.54 4.45 -3.10
C GLU A 14 19.71 3.48 -3.28
N GLY A 15 20.37 3.09 -2.19
CA GLY A 15 21.44 2.09 -2.22
C GLY A 15 20.99 0.69 -2.64
N ALA A 16 19.69 0.37 -2.53
CA ALA A 16 19.13 -0.92 -2.88
C ALA A 16 18.70 -1.04 -4.36
N LEU A 17 18.68 0.07 -5.11
CA LEU A 17 18.14 0.14 -6.48
C LEU A 17 18.82 -0.79 -7.49
N SER A 18 20.12 -1.03 -7.33
CA SER A 18 20.94 -1.82 -8.25
C SER A 18 21.09 -3.27 -7.82
N LYS A 19 20.40 -3.69 -6.74
CA LYS A 19 20.54 -5.05 -6.21
C LYS A 19 19.47 -5.97 -6.78
N PRO A 20 19.87 -7.07 -7.46
CA PRO A 20 18.89 -8.02 -8.00
C PRO A 20 18.19 -8.78 -6.87
N ALA A 21 16.93 -9.15 -7.14
CA ALA A 21 16.19 -10.05 -6.26
C ALA A 21 16.93 -11.40 -6.10
N ARG A 22 16.92 -11.96 -4.90
CA ARG A 22 17.55 -13.27 -4.63
C ARG A 22 16.85 -14.41 -5.38
N TYR A 23 15.56 -14.26 -5.62
CA TYR A 23 14.70 -15.24 -6.26
C TYR A 23 13.83 -14.55 -7.29
N GLY A 24 13.52 -15.27 -8.37
CA GLY A 24 12.73 -14.74 -9.48
C GLY A 24 13.57 -13.95 -10.50
N PRO A 25 12.94 -13.55 -11.62
CA PRO A 25 13.57 -12.69 -12.60
C PRO A 25 13.81 -11.30 -11.99
N ASP A 26 14.91 -10.68 -12.38
CA ASP A 26 15.15 -9.28 -12.05
C ASP A 26 14.22 -8.39 -12.90
N VAL A 27 13.52 -7.47 -12.26
CA VAL A 27 12.51 -6.63 -12.90
C VAL A 27 13.03 -5.21 -13.01
N ASP A 28 13.17 -4.71 -14.23
CA ASP A 28 13.49 -3.30 -14.45
C ASP A 28 12.25 -2.44 -14.19
N VAL A 29 12.14 -2.00 -12.93
CA VAL A 29 11.10 -1.12 -12.44
C VAL A 29 11.06 0.25 -13.13
N THR A 30 12.10 0.65 -13.89
CA THR A 30 12.09 1.92 -14.65
C THR A 30 11.24 1.86 -15.92
N GLN A 31 10.84 0.66 -16.34
CA GLN A 31 9.98 0.44 -17.50
C GLN A 31 8.49 0.66 -17.18
N PHE A 32 8.13 0.81 -15.90
CA PHE A 32 6.76 1.00 -15.46
C PHE A 32 6.49 2.48 -15.17
N SER A 33 5.44 3.00 -15.78
CA SER A 33 4.96 4.36 -15.55
C SER A 33 4.04 4.39 -14.34
N VAL A 34 3.95 5.54 -13.69
CA VAL A 34 2.88 5.79 -12.71
C VAL A 34 1.54 5.75 -13.45
N PRO A 35 0.59 4.89 -13.03
CA PRO A 35 -0.72 4.84 -13.66
C PRO A 35 -1.50 6.14 -13.38
N PRO A 36 -2.50 6.48 -14.21
CA PRO A 36 -3.42 7.57 -13.89
C PRO A 36 -4.24 7.23 -12.64
N SER A 37 -4.82 8.24 -12.01
CA SER A 37 -5.74 8.03 -10.89
C SER A 37 -6.86 7.06 -11.29
N PRO A 38 -7.22 6.12 -10.39
CA PRO A 38 -8.20 5.11 -10.69
C PRO A 38 -9.61 5.70 -10.82
N ALA A 39 -10.50 4.91 -11.42
CA ALA A 39 -11.93 5.22 -11.44
C ALA A 39 -12.52 5.16 -10.02
N SER A 40 -13.71 5.74 -9.84
CA SER A 40 -14.40 5.69 -8.55
C SER A 40 -14.76 4.26 -8.14
N TYR A 41 -14.94 4.04 -6.84
CA TYR A 41 -15.36 2.73 -6.31
C TYR A 41 -16.60 2.18 -7.02
N GLU A 42 -17.62 3.01 -7.26
CA GLU A 42 -18.84 2.60 -7.95
C GLU A 42 -18.60 2.17 -9.40
N GLU A 43 -17.72 2.87 -10.12
CA GLU A 43 -17.33 2.51 -11.49
C GLU A 43 -16.59 1.17 -11.52
N ILE A 44 -15.68 0.96 -10.57
CA ILE A 44 -14.94 -0.29 -10.42
C ILE A 44 -15.90 -1.44 -10.11
N LEU A 45 -16.88 -1.25 -9.21
CA LEU A 45 -17.88 -2.28 -8.93
C LEU A 45 -18.70 -2.64 -10.18
N ARG A 46 -19.12 -1.64 -10.95
CA ARG A 46 -19.87 -1.87 -12.19
C ARG A 46 -19.04 -2.65 -13.22
N ALA A 47 -17.76 -2.32 -13.37
CA ALA A 47 -16.89 -2.93 -14.36
C ALA A 47 -16.34 -4.32 -13.95
N SER A 48 -16.05 -4.50 -12.66
CA SER A 48 -15.15 -5.56 -12.18
C SER A 48 -15.72 -6.39 -11.02
N SER A 49 -17.01 -6.27 -10.70
CA SER A 49 -17.64 -7.03 -9.59
C SER A 49 -17.40 -8.54 -9.67
N HIS A 50 -17.47 -9.15 -10.86
CA HIS A 50 -17.23 -10.59 -11.02
C HIS A 50 -15.78 -10.97 -10.72
N LEU A 51 -14.82 -10.12 -11.08
CA LEU A 51 -13.39 -10.33 -10.80
C LEU A 51 -13.10 -10.18 -9.30
N LEU A 52 -13.70 -9.17 -8.66
CA LEU A 52 -13.56 -9.00 -7.21
C LEU A 52 -14.13 -10.21 -6.46
N ALA A 53 -15.30 -10.69 -6.87
CA ALA A 53 -15.89 -11.90 -6.30
C ALA A 53 -15.03 -13.16 -6.52
N SER A 54 -14.37 -13.29 -7.68
CA SER A 54 -13.55 -14.47 -7.98
C SER A 54 -12.27 -14.56 -7.13
N VAL A 55 -11.78 -13.44 -6.61
CA VAL A 55 -10.65 -13.38 -5.66
C VAL A 55 -11.11 -13.36 -4.20
N GLY A 56 -12.40 -13.59 -3.93
CA GLY A 56 -12.96 -13.73 -2.60
C GLY A 56 -13.38 -12.43 -1.91
N VAL A 57 -13.48 -11.31 -2.64
CA VAL A 57 -14.05 -10.07 -2.10
C VAL A 57 -15.58 -10.21 -2.03
N ASP A 58 -16.14 -10.17 -0.83
CA ASP A 58 -17.59 -10.11 -0.63
C ASP A 58 -18.11 -8.68 -0.79
N LEU A 59 -18.72 -8.42 -1.95
CA LEU A 59 -19.30 -7.12 -2.29
C LEU A 59 -20.61 -6.82 -1.54
N SER A 60 -21.21 -7.83 -0.89
CA SER A 60 -22.41 -7.60 -0.07
C SER A 60 -22.10 -7.00 1.29
N GLY A 61 -20.83 -7.04 1.72
CA GLY A 61 -20.36 -6.59 3.03
C GLY A 61 -20.96 -7.39 4.19
N ARG A 62 -21.52 -8.58 3.94
CA ARG A 62 -22.18 -9.38 4.97
C ARG A 62 -21.16 -10.21 5.71
N GLY A 63 -20.92 -9.87 6.97
CA GLY A 63 -19.98 -10.57 7.82
C GLY A 63 -18.54 -10.08 7.70
N SER A 64 -18.28 -9.01 6.94
CA SER A 64 -17.01 -8.27 6.99
C SER A 64 -17.08 -7.16 8.05
N ALA A 65 -15.95 -6.88 8.69
CA ALA A 65 -15.83 -5.77 9.64
C ALA A 65 -15.71 -4.40 8.93
N GLY A 66 -15.51 -4.41 7.61
CA GLY A 66 -15.25 -3.25 6.76
C GLY A 66 -14.70 -3.67 5.39
N THR A 67 -14.44 -2.68 4.54
CA THR A 67 -13.90 -2.82 3.19
C THR A 67 -12.70 -1.90 3.03
N TYR A 68 -11.61 -2.39 2.45
CA TYR A 68 -10.51 -1.54 1.99
C TYR A 68 -10.16 -1.97 0.57
N LEU A 69 -10.38 -1.10 -0.41
CA LEU A 69 -10.04 -1.35 -1.79
C LEU A 69 -9.02 -0.30 -2.24
N GLN A 70 -7.89 -0.79 -2.75
CA GLN A 70 -6.86 0.03 -3.37
C GLN A 70 -6.73 -0.40 -4.83
N VAL A 71 -6.70 0.57 -5.72
CA VAL A 71 -6.42 0.39 -7.13
C VAL A 71 -5.19 1.21 -7.45
N ASP A 72 -4.18 0.56 -8.00
CA ASP A 72 -2.86 1.13 -8.20
C ASP A 72 -2.28 1.71 -6.89
N GLU A 73 -1.97 3.01 -6.86
CA GLU A 73 -1.38 3.71 -5.73
C GLU A 73 -2.42 4.44 -4.86
N GLU A 74 -3.73 4.25 -5.12
CA GLU A 74 -4.78 5.02 -4.44
C GLU A 74 -5.84 4.12 -3.76
N ALA A 75 -6.13 4.41 -2.49
CA ALA A 75 -7.25 3.84 -1.76
C ALA A 75 -8.59 4.42 -2.26
N VAL A 76 -9.34 3.63 -3.04
CA VAL A 76 -10.61 4.03 -3.65
C VAL A 76 -11.82 3.83 -2.74
N GLU A 77 -11.71 2.97 -1.72
CA GLU A 77 -12.77 2.74 -0.74
C GLU A 77 -12.16 2.36 0.62
N ILE A 78 -12.60 3.04 1.68
CA ILE A 78 -12.29 2.71 3.07
C ILE A 78 -13.60 2.76 3.87
N GLU A 79 -14.13 1.59 4.16
CA GLU A 79 -15.37 1.43 4.91
C GLU A 79 -15.10 0.66 6.20
N VAL A 80 -15.65 1.15 7.32
CA VAL A 80 -15.60 0.46 8.61
C VAL A 80 -17.01 0.28 9.13
N ARG A 81 -17.39 -0.98 9.40
CA ARG A 81 -18.74 -1.37 9.85
C ARG A 81 -18.77 -1.84 11.32
N THR A 82 -17.60 -1.98 11.94
CA THR A 82 -17.46 -2.46 13.33
C THR A 82 -16.97 -1.35 14.24
N SER A 83 -17.65 -1.17 15.37
CA SER A 83 -17.23 -0.22 16.40
C SER A 83 -15.89 -0.62 17.01
N GLY A 84 -14.99 0.34 17.21
CA GLY A 84 -13.68 0.12 17.82
C GLY A 84 -12.59 -0.33 16.84
N LEU A 85 -12.93 -0.48 15.55
CA LEU A 85 -11.96 -0.68 14.48
C LEU A 85 -11.68 0.66 13.79
N ARG A 86 -10.42 0.92 13.44
CA ARG A 86 -10.06 2.03 12.57
C ARG A 86 -9.21 1.54 11.41
N VAL A 87 -9.55 2.00 10.21
CA VAL A 87 -8.81 1.72 8.99
C VAL A 87 -8.47 3.06 8.35
N LEU A 88 -7.20 3.25 8.05
CA LEU A 88 -6.72 4.40 7.28
C LEU A 88 -5.83 3.91 6.13
N ASN A 89 -5.68 4.76 5.11
CA ASN A 89 -4.56 4.58 4.21
C ASN A 89 -3.25 4.95 4.93
N LEU A 90 -2.12 4.47 4.38
CA LEU A 90 -0.82 4.62 5.02
C LEU A 90 -0.39 6.08 5.15
N GLN A 91 -0.78 6.94 4.20
CA GLN A 91 -0.46 8.37 4.27
C GLN A 91 -1.13 9.01 5.51
N GLN A 92 -2.43 8.81 5.70
CA GLN A 92 -3.16 9.27 6.87
C GLN A 92 -2.58 8.71 8.17
N ALA A 93 -2.20 7.42 8.18
CA ALA A 93 -1.59 6.80 9.35
C ALA A 93 -0.23 7.42 9.70
N LEU A 94 0.57 7.81 8.69
CA LEU A 94 1.85 8.50 8.88
C LEU A 94 1.65 9.96 9.35
N GLU A 95 0.68 10.67 8.78
CA GLU A 95 0.34 12.04 9.17
C GLU A 95 -0.10 12.11 10.63
N GLU A 96 -0.81 11.10 11.12
CA GLU A 96 -1.22 10.98 12.52
C GLU A 96 -0.16 10.41 13.45
N GLY A 97 0.96 9.92 12.90
CA GLY A 97 2.08 9.36 13.67
C GLY A 97 1.77 8.02 14.37
N ILE A 98 0.60 7.43 14.14
CA ILE A 98 0.15 6.20 14.82
C ILE A 98 0.98 4.95 14.45
N VAL A 99 1.68 5.01 13.30
CA VAL A 99 2.54 3.92 12.80
C VAL A 99 4.03 4.25 12.89
N ASP A 100 4.42 5.38 13.48
CA ASP A 100 5.83 5.81 13.57
C ASP A 100 6.73 4.73 14.19
N ASP A 101 6.21 4.03 15.20
CA ASP A 101 6.91 2.95 15.89
C ASP A 101 6.90 1.60 15.16
N TYR A 102 6.28 1.51 13.99
CA TYR A 102 6.12 0.26 13.27
C TYR A 102 6.63 0.35 11.82
N PHE A 103 6.64 1.56 11.26
CA PHE A 103 7.01 1.81 9.89
C PHE A 103 8.45 1.32 9.60
N TRP A 104 8.61 0.47 8.59
CA TRP A 104 9.88 -0.15 8.18
C TRP A 104 10.66 -0.93 9.26
N ARG A 105 10.01 -1.35 10.35
CA ARG A 105 10.68 -2.16 11.39
C ARG A 105 10.66 -3.67 11.08
N ALA A 106 9.54 -4.19 10.60
CA ALA A 106 9.38 -5.62 10.32
C ALA A 106 10.01 -6.05 8.99
N VAL A 107 9.78 -5.24 7.95
CA VAL A 107 10.49 -5.33 6.68
C VAL A 107 11.45 -4.16 6.67
N PRO A 108 12.76 -4.37 6.83
CA PRO A 108 13.71 -3.27 6.84
C PRO A 108 13.90 -2.71 5.42
N VAL A 109 14.19 -1.40 5.29
CA VAL A 109 14.70 -0.76 4.05
C VAL A 109 16.14 -1.23 3.73
N THR A 110 16.49 -2.44 4.15
CA THR A 110 17.77 -3.07 3.88
C THR A 110 17.65 -3.83 2.56
N PRO A 111 18.78 -4.31 2.00
CA PRO A 111 18.82 -4.76 0.62
C PRO A 111 18.32 -6.22 0.50
N THR A 112 17.15 -6.53 1.05
CA THR A 112 16.51 -7.84 0.92
C THR A 112 15.18 -7.68 0.20
N SER A 113 15.19 -7.97 -1.10
CA SER A 113 14.06 -8.29 -1.98
C SER A 113 12.85 -7.36 -2.04
N THR A 114 12.86 -6.17 -1.45
CA THR A 114 11.81 -5.18 -1.69
C THR A 114 12.15 -4.39 -2.95
N PRO A 115 11.38 -4.52 -4.06
CA PRO A 115 11.57 -3.67 -5.23
C PRO A 115 11.35 -2.20 -4.87
N ARG A 116 11.87 -1.29 -5.69
CA ARG A 116 11.70 0.17 -5.57
C ARG A 116 10.37 0.57 -4.94
N LEU A 117 10.45 1.23 -3.79
CA LEU A 117 9.44 2.17 -3.32
C LEU A 117 10.08 3.54 -3.50
N ARG A 118 9.73 4.22 -4.59
CA ARG A 118 10.15 5.61 -4.79
C ARG A 118 9.50 6.46 -3.70
N SER A 119 10.01 7.67 -3.53
CA SER A 119 9.45 8.72 -2.69
C SER A 119 8.02 9.17 -3.05
N SER A 120 7.26 8.40 -3.84
CA SER A 120 5.80 8.52 -3.89
C SER A 120 5.23 7.76 -2.69
N SER A 121 4.22 8.32 -2.04
CA SER A 121 3.51 7.71 -0.91
C SER A 121 3.32 6.21 -1.17
N VAL A 122 3.93 5.36 -0.34
CA VAL A 122 3.53 3.96 -0.31
C VAL A 122 2.13 3.98 0.27
N GLU A 123 1.12 3.81 -0.56
CA GLU A 123 -0.22 3.56 -0.05
C GLU A 123 -0.37 2.08 0.29
N GLY A 124 -0.87 1.85 1.50
CA GLY A 124 -1.11 0.54 2.06
C GLY A 124 -2.13 0.67 3.17
N ARG A 125 -2.66 -0.47 3.62
CA ARG A 125 -3.66 -0.50 4.68
C ARG A 125 -2.97 -0.55 6.04
N ALA A 126 -3.34 0.35 6.93
CA ALA A 126 -3.06 0.23 8.36
C ALA A 126 -4.38 -0.01 9.11
N THR A 127 -4.38 -0.96 10.04
CA THR A 127 -5.58 -1.41 10.77
C THR A 127 -5.23 -1.63 12.23
N TRP A 128 -6.02 -1.07 13.14
CA TRP A 128 -5.86 -1.20 14.60
C TRP A 128 -7.22 -1.12 15.31
#